data_AF-A0A2N3ECT5-F1
#
_entry.id   AF-A0A2N3ECT5-F1
#
_cell.length_a   1.000
_cell.length_b   1.000
_cell.length_c   1.000
_cell.angle_alpha   90.00
_cell.angle_beta   90.00
_cell.angle_gamma   90.00
#
_symmetry.space_group_name_H-M   'P 1'
#
loop_
_entity.id
_entity.type
_entity.pdbx_description
1 polymer ?
#
loop_
_entity_poly.entity_id
_entity_poly.type
_entity_poly.pdbx_seq_one_letter_code
_entity_poly.pdbx_strand_id
1 'polypeptide(L)'
;PCMHEALFDDRFLKGTGLETLDFAKAMIDEGYHPMTMYFPLVVHGAMLIEPTETESKHALDLFIATMKDLVRAAKSNDKSRFTGAPRLAPRRRLDETAAARAPVLRWAPPRPARAAE
;
A
#
# COMPACT_ATOMS: atom_id res chain seq x y z
N PRO A 1 -3.55 8.49 25.53
CA PRO A 1 -4.88 7.93 25.19
C PRO A 1 -5.16 8.17 23.70
N CYS A 2 -5.53 7.13 22.95
CA CYS A 2 -6.03 7.30 21.58
C CYS A 2 -7.47 7.81 21.62
N MET A 3 -7.83 8.61 20.60
CA MET A 3 -9.21 9.04 20.36
C MET A 3 -9.82 8.13 19.29
N HIS A 4 -10.25 8.69 18.14
CA HIS A 4 -10.87 7.94 17.04
C HIS A 4 -9.84 7.29 16.09
N GLU A 5 -8.57 7.67 16.18
CA GLU A 5 -7.48 7.16 15.34
C GLU A 5 -6.28 6.71 16.19
N ALA A 6 -5.44 5.85 15.61
CA ALA A 6 -4.21 5.36 16.21
C ALA A 6 -3.02 5.41 15.22
N LEU A 7 -1.88 5.89 15.71
CA LEU A 7 -0.65 6.00 14.95
C LEU A 7 0.30 4.84 15.28
N PHE A 8 0.76 4.17 14.22
CA PHE A 8 1.78 3.12 14.27
C PHE A 8 3.01 3.52 13.44
N ASP A 9 4.13 2.81 13.65
CA ASP A 9 5.37 2.97 12.90
C ASP A 9 5.84 1.65 12.28
N ASP A 10 6.82 1.75 11.39
CA ASP A 10 7.33 0.65 10.58
C ASP A 10 8.52 -0.10 11.20
N ARG A 11 8.81 0.07 12.50
CA ARG A 11 10.00 -0.53 13.14
C ARG A 11 10.05 -2.05 12.99
N PHE A 12 8.91 -2.71 12.83
CA PHE A 12 8.83 -4.15 12.62
C PHE A 12 9.36 -4.61 11.25
N LEU A 13 9.55 -3.70 10.29
CA LEU A 13 10.16 -3.95 8.99
C LEU A 13 11.68 -3.81 9.02
N LYS A 14 12.27 -3.33 10.12
CA LYS A 14 13.74 -3.17 10.21
C LYS A 14 14.44 -4.51 9.98
N GLY A 15 15.33 -4.54 8.99
CA GLY A 15 16.10 -5.73 8.62
C GLY A 15 15.40 -6.70 7.67
N THR A 16 14.12 -6.48 7.33
CA THR A 16 13.42 -7.32 6.34
C THR A 16 13.74 -6.89 4.91
N GLY A 17 14.20 -5.64 4.71
CA GLY A 17 14.40 -5.05 3.39
C GLY A 17 13.09 -4.72 2.66
N LEU A 18 11.99 -4.59 3.40
CA LEU A 18 10.71 -4.08 2.95
C LEU A 18 10.49 -2.67 3.50
N GLU A 19 9.77 -1.84 2.76
CA GLU A 19 9.39 -0.50 3.18
C GLU A 19 7.89 -0.42 3.56
N THR A 20 7.47 0.65 4.23
CA THR A 20 6.06 0.91 4.56
C THR A 20 5.16 0.82 3.31
N LEU A 21 5.64 1.32 2.18
CA LEU A 21 4.95 1.26 0.90
C LEU A 21 4.70 -0.18 0.46
N ASP A 22 5.67 -1.09 0.64
CA ASP A 22 5.52 -2.50 0.28
C ASP A 22 4.44 -3.17 1.12
N PHE A 23 4.43 -2.87 2.42
CA PHE A 23 3.42 -3.36 3.35
C PHE A 23 2.02 -2.88 2.95
N ALA A 24 1.86 -1.59 2.67
CA ALA A 24 0.60 -1.02 2.21
C ALA A 24 0.14 -1.58 0.87
N LYS A 25 1.05 -1.76 -0.10
CA LYS A 25 0.68 -2.38 -1.38
C LYS A 25 0.26 -3.84 -1.22
N ALA A 26 0.80 -4.58 -0.25
CA ALA A 26 0.35 -5.93 0.07
C ALA A 26 -1.07 -5.95 0.66
N MET A 27 -1.46 -4.96 1.47
CA MET A 27 -2.83 -4.86 2.01
C MET A 27 -3.91 -4.78 0.91
N ILE A 28 -3.58 -4.20 -0.25
CA ILE A 28 -4.49 -4.13 -1.40
C ILE A 28 -4.83 -5.53 -1.91
N ASP A 29 -3.86 -6.44 -1.94
CA ASP A 29 -4.09 -7.84 -2.33
C ASP A 29 -4.90 -8.61 -1.28
N GLU A 30 -4.89 -8.17 -0.02
CA GLU A 30 -5.76 -8.70 1.06
C GLU A 30 -7.17 -8.09 1.04
N GLY A 31 -7.49 -7.23 0.05
CA GLY A 31 -8.81 -6.60 -0.09
C GLY A 31 -9.01 -5.33 0.74
N TYR A 32 -7.95 -4.77 1.33
CA TYR A 32 -8.03 -3.53 2.11
C TYR A 32 -7.44 -2.34 1.37
N HIS A 33 -8.14 -1.21 1.42
CA HIS A 33 -7.48 0.07 1.17
C HIS A 33 -6.46 0.31 2.30
N PRO A 34 -5.22 0.70 1.99
CA PRO A 34 -4.22 0.98 3.02
C PRO A 34 -4.63 2.17 3.90
N MET A 35 -4.04 2.23 5.08
CA MET A 35 -4.17 3.37 5.99
C MET A 35 -3.46 4.62 5.44
N THR A 36 -3.66 5.77 6.08
CA THR A 36 -2.87 6.96 5.77
C THR A 36 -1.40 6.69 6.10
N MET A 37 -0.54 6.86 5.10
CA MET A 37 0.89 6.60 5.21
C MET A 37 1.68 7.89 5.27
N TYR A 38 2.86 7.85 5.90
CA TYR A 38 3.84 8.94 5.88
C TYR A 38 3.34 10.28 6.45
N PHE A 39 2.26 10.25 7.23
CA PHE A 39 1.75 11.39 7.98
C PHE A 39 1.29 10.94 9.38
N PRO A 40 1.58 11.70 10.46
CA PRO A 40 2.35 12.95 10.49
C PRO A 40 3.86 12.74 10.24
N LEU A 41 4.53 13.77 9.71
CA LEU A 41 5.95 13.68 9.29
C LEU A 41 6.95 13.40 10.42
N VAL A 42 6.53 13.53 11.68
CA VAL A 42 7.38 13.30 12.86
C VAL A 42 7.58 11.83 13.21
N VAL A 43 6.88 10.92 12.52
CA VAL A 43 7.01 9.46 12.70
C VAL A 43 7.48 8.82 11.40
N HIS A 44 8.65 8.19 11.43
CA HIS A 44 9.16 7.44 10.28
C HIS A 44 8.26 6.24 9.98
N GLY A 45 7.91 6.06 8.70
CA GLY A 45 7.01 4.99 8.28
C GLY A 45 5.65 5.05 8.97
N ALA A 46 5.16 6.26 9.26
CA ALA A 46 3.87 6.49 9.89
C ALA A 46 2.75 5.71 9.18
N MET A 47 1.96 5.00 9.97
CA MET A 47 0.74 4.31 9.57
C MET A 47 -0.39 4.78 10.49
N LEU A 48 -1.18 5.74 10.03
CA LEU A 48 -2.28 6.35 10.77
C LEU A 48 -3.60 5.67 10.41
N ILE A 49 -4.18 4.95 11.37
CA ILE A 49 -5.35 4.10 11.18
C ILE A 49 -6.55 4.71 11.90
N GLU A 50 -7.61 4.98 11.15
CA GLU A 50 -8.90 5.48 11.64
C GLU A 50 -10.03 4.59 11.07
N PRO A 51 -10.70 3.78 11.91
CA PRO A 51 -11.79 2.92 11.44
C PRO A 51 -13.12 3.64 11.24
N THR A 52 -13.35 4.78 11.92
CA THR A 52 -14.67 5.44 12.08
C THR A 52 -15.71 4.59 12.81
N GLU A 53 -16.83 5.20 13.18
CA GLU A 53 -17.89 4.59 13.98
C GLU A 53 -18.80 3.62 13.19
N THR A 54 -18.78 3.68 11.86
CA THR A 54 -19.66 2.88 11.01
C THR A 54 -19.16 1.45 10.81
N GLU A 55 -17.88 1.19 11.06
CA GLU A 55 -17.31 -0.14 10.90
C GLU A 55 -17.68 -1.07 12.06
N SER A 56 -18.15 -2.27 11.71
CA SER A 56 -18.54 -3.26 12.70
C SER A 56 -17.33 -3.83 13.44
N LYS A 57 -17.54 -4.30 14.69
CA LYS A 57 -16.48 -5.02 15.43
C LYS A 57 -15.90 -6.19 14.61
N HIS A 58 -16.72 -6.90 13.86
CA HIS A 58 -16.27 -8.01 13.02
C HIS A 58 -15.30 -7.56 11.93
N ALA A 59 -15.59 -6.43 11.26
CA ALA A 59 -14.70 -5.84 10.26
C ALA A 59 -13.35 -5.43 10.88
N LEU A 60 -13.38 -4.84 12.08
CA LEU A 60 -12.16 -4.48 12.83
C LEU A 60 -11.34 -5.71 13.21
N ASP A 61 -11.99 -6.76 13.71
CA ASP A 61 -11.33 -8.01 14.08
C ASP A 61 -10.64 -8.64 12.86
N LEU A 62 -11.29 -8.65 11.69
CA LEU A 62 -10.73 -9.15 10.45
C LEU A 62 -9.55 -8.28 9.98
N PHE A 63 -9.67 -6.96 10.01
CA PHE A 63 -8.59 -6.04 9.68
C PHE A 63 -7.36 -6.28 10.57
N ILE A 64 -7.56 -6.41 11.88
CA ILE A 64 -6.49 -6.70 12.84
C ILE A 64 -5.85 -8.06 12.55
N ALA A 65 -6.64 -9.08 12.21
CA ALA A 65 -6.13 -10.40 11.86
C ALA A 65 -5.25 -10.35 10.60
N THR A 66 -5.70 -9.66 9.55
CA THR A 66 -4.96 -9.44 8.30
C THR A 66 -3.66 -8.68 8.54
N MET A 67 -3.71 -7.57 9.30
CA MET A 67 -2.51 -6.80 9.68
C MET A 67 -1.48 -7.67 10.41
N LYS A 68 -1.93 -8.47 11.39
CA LYS A 68 -1.06 -9.41 12.12
C LYS A 68 -0.46 -10.46 11.19
N ASP A 69 -1.21 -10.93 10.21
CA ASP A 69 -0.73 -11.91 9.24
C ASP A 69 0.36 -11.36 8.32
N LEU A 70 0.14 -10.16 7.78
CA LEU A 70 1.17 -9.45 7.00
C LEU A 70 2.43 -9.18 7.84
N VAL A 71 2.28 -8.77 9.10
CA VAL A 71 3.44 -8.59 9.99
C VAL A 71 4.21 -9.89 10.19
N ARG A 72 3.52 -11.03 10.37
CA ARG A 72 4.17 -12.35 10.49
C ARG A 72 4.92 -12.69 9.20
N ALA A 73 4.30 -12.52 8.04
CA ALA A 73 4.92 -12.81 6.74
C ALA A 73 6.16 -11.94 6.47
N ALA A 74 6.10 -10.64 6.80
CA ALA A 74 7.24 -9.73 6.68
C ALA A 74 8.41 -10.17 7.58
N LYS A 75 8.12 -10.56 8.83
CA LYS A 75 9.12 -11.03 9.79
C LYS A 75 9.67 -12.42 9.48
N SER A 76 8.90 -13.28 8.83
CA SER A 76 9.36 -14.59 8.36
C SER A 76 10.12 -14.52 7.03
N ASN A 77 10.47 -13.31 6.57
CA ASN A 77 11.22 -13.06 5.34
C ASN A 77 10.51 -13.57 4.07
N ASP A 78 9.17 -13.66 4.08
CA ASP A 78 8.38 -13.92 2.86
C ASP A 78 8.25 -12.63 2.05
N LYS A 79 9.38 -12.15 1.50
CA LYS A 79 9.41 -10.93 0.69
C LYS A 79 8.55 -11.05 -0.56
N SER A 80 8.34 -12.28 -1.05
CA SER A 80 7.59 -12.55 -2.27
C SER A 80 6.15 -12.02 -2.17
N ARG A 81 5.54 -12.05 -0.99
CA ARG A 81 4.19 -11.52 -0.77
C ARG A 81 4.11 -10.00 -0.93
N PHE A 82 5.21 -9.28 -0.70
CA PHE A 82 5.26 -7.82 -0.70
C PHE A 82 5.88 -7.24 -1.97
N THR A 83 6.99 -7.83 -2.42
CA THR A 83 7.72 -7.41 -3.62
C THR A 83 6.87 -7.70 -4.85
N GLY A 84 6.37 -6.64 -5.48
CA GLY A 84 5.48 -6.73 -6.65
C GLY A 84 3.99 -6.68 -6.34
N ALA A 85 3.60 -6.58 -5.07
CA ALA A 85 2.22 -6.20 -4.72
C ALA A 85 1.92 -4.76 -5.19
N PRO A 86 0.67 -4.43 -5.59
CA PRO A 86 -0.45 -5.35 -5.69
C PRO A 86 -0.40 -6.18 -6.98
N ARG A 87 -0.86 -7.43 -6.89
CA ARG A 87 -1.01 -8.38 -8.01
C ARG A 87 -2.45 -8.61 -8.41
N LEU A 88 -3.38 -8.52 -7.46
CA LEU A 88 -4.80 -8.78 -7.67
C LEU A 88 -5.56 -7.52 -8.07
N ALA A 89 -4.96 -6.34 -7.87
CA ALA A 89 -5.52 -5.08 -8.32
C ALA A 89 -5.52 -4.97 -9.86
N PRO A 90 -6.47 -4.20 -10.46
CA PRO A 90 -6.54 -4.01 -11.92
C PRO A 90 -5.27 -3.44 -12.56
N ARG A 91 -4.43 -2.77 -11.77
CA ARG A 91 -3.12 -2.24 -12.17
C ARG A 91 -2.10 -2.55 -11.08
N ARG A 92 -0.87 -2.81 -11.52
CA ARG A 92 0.30 -2.93 -10.65
C ARG A 92 0.84 -1.56 -10.25
N ARG A 93 1.97 -1.52 -9.55
CA ARG A 93 2.70 -0.28 -9.26
C ARG A 93 2.95 0.50 -10.56
N LEU A 94 2.60 1.78 -10.52
CA LEU A 94 2.81 2.70 -11.63
C LEU A 94 4.25 3.21 -11.58
N ASP A 95 4.80 3.55 -12.73
CA ASP A 95 6.09 4.24 -12.81
C ASP A 95 5.90 5.73 -12.51
N GLU A 96 5.94 6.07 -11.22
CA GLU A 96 5.80 7.44 -10.73
C GLU A 96 6.94 8.35 -11.23
N THR A 97 8.13 7.79 -11.46
CA THR A 97 9.27 8.55 -11.97
C THR A 97 9.06 8.96 -13.42
N ALA A 98 8.65 8.01 -14.28
CA ALA A 98 8.32 8.31 -15.67
C ALA A 98 7.12 9.25 -15.76
N ALA A 99 6.08 9.04 -14.94
CA ALA A 99 4.91 9.91 -14.92
C ALA A 99 5.28 11.35 -14.52
N ALA A 100 6.19 11.54 -13.56
CA ALA A 100 6.65 12.86 -13.14
C ALA A 100 7.58 13.53 -14.18
N ARG A 101 8.43 12.76 -14.86
CA ARG A 101 9.41 13.27 -15.84
C ARG A 101 8.86 13.47 -17.25
N ALA A 102 7.87 12.66 -17.66
CA ALA A 102 7.24 12.68 -18.98
C ALA A 102 5.71 12.60 -18.85
N PRO A 103 5.07 13.63 -18.27
CA PRO A 103 3.65 13.56 -17.92
C PRO A 103 2.75 13.58 -19.17
N VAL A 104 1.81 12.63 -19.23
CA VAL A 104 0.72 12.61 -20.21
C VAL A 104 -0.54 13.14 -19.52
N LEU A 105 -0.75 14.46 -19.62
CA LEU A 105 -1.80 15.17 -18.87
C LEU A 105 -3.18 15.20 -19.56
N ARG A 106 -3.24 14.78 -20.82
CA ARG A 106 -4.48 14.69 -21.59
C ARG A 106 -4.50 13.41 -22.40
N TRP A 107 -5.70 12.88 -22.61
CA TRP A 107 -5.90 11.82 -23.58
C TRP A 107 -5.65 12.35 -24.99
N ALA A 108 -5.01 11.53 -25.83
CA ALA A 108 -4.85 11.78 -27.25
C ALA A 108 -5.14 10.47 -28.01
N PRO A 109 -5.81 10.54 -29.17
CA PRO A 109 -6.09 9.34 -29.96
C PRO A 109 -4.77 8.65 -30.37
N PRO A 110 -4.74 7.31 -30.46
CA PRO A 110 -3.56 6.58 -30.92
C PRO A 110 -3.19 7.05 -32.33
N ARG A 111 -1.89 7.25 -32.58
CA ARG A 111 -1.41 7.49 -33.95
C ARG A 111 -1.70 6.25 -34.80
N PRO A 112 -2.28 6.38 -36.01
CA PRO A 112 -2.47 5.24 -36.89
C PRO A 112 -1.11 4.56 -37.15
N ALA A 113 -1.08 3.24 -37.10
CA ALA A 113 0.13 2.48 -37.39
C ALA A 113 0.61 2.84 -38.81
N ARG A 114 1.90 3.16 -38.96
CA ARG A 114 2.51 3.33 -40.28
C ARG A 114 2.33 2.01 -41.03
N ALA A 115 1.65 2.03 -42.16
CA ALA A 115 1.65 0.88 -43.07
C ALA A 115 3.12 0.55 -43.40
N ALA A 116 3.48 -0.73 -43.25
CA ALA A 116 4.77 -1.22 -43.74
C ALA A 116 4.73 -1.12 -45.27
N GLU A 117 5.72 -0.41 -45.84
CA GLU A 117 6.02 -0.42 -47.27
C GLU A 117 6.92 -1.61 -47.60
#